data_AF-A0A015KD39-F1
#
_entry.id   AF-A0A015KD39-F1
#
_cell.length_a   1.000
_cell.length_b   1.000
_cell.length_c   1.000
_cell.angle_alpha   90.00
_cell.angle_beta   90.00
_cell.angle_gamma   90.00
#
_symmetry.space_group_name_H-M   'P 1'
#
loop_
_entity.id
_entity.type
_entity.pdbx_description
1 polymer ?
#
loop_
_entity_poly.entity_id
_entity_poly.type
_entity_poly.pdbx_seq_one_letter_code
_entity_poly.pdbx_strand_id
1 'polypeptide(L)' 'MRDKLVEKQENGELARDIEIPEVTSINNWIARFAAKSKKDLSEQAIAGF' A
#
# COMPACT_ATOMS: atom_id res chain seq x y z
N MET A 1 -3.45 1.26 14.84
CA MET A 1 -2.83 2.05 13.76
C MET A 1 -3.72 2.09 12.52
N ARG A 2 -4.34 0.96 12.14
CA ARG A 2 -5.41 0.89 11.12
C ARG A 2 -6.56 1.85 11.39
N ASP A 3 -7.05 1.91 12.63
CA ASP A 3 -8.21 2.74 13.00
C ASP A 3 -7.98 4.23 12.73
N LYS A 4 -6.76 4.72 12.99
CA LYS A 4 -6.37 6.11 12.67
C LYS A 4 -6.31 6.40 11.18
N LEU A 5 -6.04 5.40 10.35
CA LEU A 5 -6.02 5.56 8.89
C LEU A 5 -7.46 5.54 8.34
N VAL A 6 -8.33 4.72 8.92
CA VAL A 6 -9.76 4.69 8.58
C VAL A 6 -10.42 6.02 8.94
N GLU A 7 -10.19 6.53 10.15
CA GLU A 7 -10.68 7.85 10.58
C GLU A 7 -10.25 8.96 9.60
N LYS A 8 -9.01 8.92 9.11
CA LYS A 8 -8.52 9.87 8.11
C LYS A 8 -9.18 9.73 6.74
N GLN A 9 -9.58 8.53 6.33
CA GLN A 9 -10.40 8.35 5.11
C GLN A 9 -11.83 8.88 5.30
N GLU A 10 -12.44 8.65 6.47
CA GLU A 10 -13.77 9.15 6.80
C GLU A 10 -13.79 10.69 6.82
N ASN A 11 -12.74 11.30 7.37
CA ASN A 11 -12.54 12.74 7.41
C ASN A 11 -12.14 13.37 6.06
N GLY A 12 -11.91 12.54 5.03
CA GLY A 12 -11.52 13.01 3.69
C GLY A 12 -10.07 13.49 3.58
N GLU A 13 -9.24 13.24 4.59
CA GLU A 13 -7.79 13.50 4.55
C GLU A 13 -7.05 12.48 3.68
N LEU A 14 -7.62 11.29 3.52
CA LEU A 14 -7.14 10.24 2.63
C LEU A 14 -8.19 9.95 1.56
N ALA A 15 -7.72 9.63 0.35
CA ALA A 15 -8.60 9.24 -0.73
C ALA A 15 -9.33 7.93 -0.37
N ARG A 16 -10.63 7.88 -0.66
CA ARG A 16 -11.54 6.79 -0.25
C ARG A 16 -11.28 5.48 -1.00
N ASP A 17 -10.58 5.55 -2.12
CA ASP A 17 -10.19 4.43 -2.96
C ASP A 17 -8.87 3.77 -2.52
N ILE A 18 -8.17 4.34 -1.53
CA ILE A 18 -6.98 3.72 -0.98
C ILE A 18 -7.40 2.52 -0.12
N GLU A 19 -7.06 1.31 -0.56
CA GLU A 19 -7.18 0.12 0.27
C GLU A 19 -6.23 0.24 1.48
N ILE A 20 -6.75 0.23 2.71
CA ILE A 20 -5.92 0.15 3.91
C ILE A 20 -5.62 -1.32 4.21
N PRO A 21 -4.39 -1.79 3.94
CA PRO A 21 -4.04 -3.18 4.15
C PRO A 21 -4.07 -3.54 5.63
N GLU A 22 -4.65 -4.70 5.94
CA GLU A 22 -4.46 -5.31 7.23
C GLU A 22 -3.05 -5.91 7.32
N VAL A 23 -2.33 -5.54 8.38
CA VAL A 23 -0.98 -6.04 8.67
C VAL A 23 -1.05 -6.85 9.96
N THR A 24 -1.03 -8.17 9.81
CA THR A 24 -1.08 -9.12 10.93
C THR A 24 0.28 -9.39 11.56
N SER A 25 1.38 -9.11 10.84
CA SER A 25 2.75 -9.23 11.35
C SER A 25 3.74 -8.36 10.56
N ILE A 26 4.88 -8.04 11.17
CA ILE A 26 5.98 -7.31 10.52
C ILE A 26 6.49 -8.07 9.28
N ASN A 27 6.60 -9.40 9.36
CA ASN A 27 7.04 -10.21 8.23
C ASN A 27 6.06 -10.14 7.05
N ASN A 28 4.76 -10.17 7.32
CA ASN A 28 3.73 -9.99 6.30
C ASN A 28 3.84 -8.60 5.64
N TRP A 29 4.07 -7.55 6.43
CA TRP A 29 4.27 -6.20 5.89
C TRP A 29 5.50 -6.09 4.98
N ILE A 30 6.65 -6.62 5.43
CA ILE A 30 7.90 -6.63 4.64
C ILE A 30 7.70 -7.37 3.32
N ALA A 31 7.04 -8.54 3.35
CA ALA A 31 6.77 -9.33 2.15
C ALA A 31 5.88 -8.57 1.14
N ARG A 32 4.81 -7.91 1.60
CA ARG A 32 3.92 -7.12 0.74
C ARG A 32 4.62 -5.90 0.15
N PHE A 33 5.43 -5.20 0.96
CA PHE A 33 6.23 -4.08 0.47
C PHE A 33 7.20 -4.53 -0.63
N ALA A 34 7.97 -5.58 -0.38
CA ALA A 34 8.94 -6.12 -1.34
C ALA A 34 8.26 -6.58 -2.65
N ALA A 35 7.08 -7.20 -2.56
CA ALA A 35 6.30 -7.58 -3.74
C ALA A 35 5.85 -6.36 -4.56
N LYS A 36 5.35 -5.31 -3.89
CA LYS A 36 4.95 -4.06 -4.56
C LYS A 36 6.14 -3.37 -5.24
N SER A 37 7.27 -3.23 -4.53
CA SER A 37 8.46 -2.60 -5.11
C SER A 37 9.01 -3.34 -6.33
N LYS A 38 8.97 -4.68 -6.34
CA LYS A 38 9.35 -5.48 -7.51
C LYS A 38 8.41 -5.26 -8.70
N LYS A 39 7.10 -5.17 -8.43
CA LYS A 39 6.10 -4.90 -9.46
C LYS A 39 6.32 -3.52 -10.09
N ASP A 40 6.47 -2.47 -9.27
CA ASP A 40 6.68 -1.10 -9.74
C ASP A 40 7.95 -0.97 -10.60
N LEU A 41 9.05 -1.63 -10.20
CA LEU A 41 10.29 -1.67 -10.98
C LEU A 41 10.13 -2.41 -12.31
N SER A 42 9.39 -3.52 -12.31
CA SER A 42 9.10 -4.27 -13.53
C SER A 42 8.23 -3.46 -14.50
N GLU A 43 7.23 -2.75 -14.00
CA GLU A 43 6.33 -1.92 -14.80
C GLU A 43 7.08 -0.70 -15.38
N GLN A 44 7.96 -0.07 -14.61
CA GLN A 44 8.84 0.99 -15.12
C GLN A 44 9.80 0.50 -16.20
N ALA A 45 10.36 -0.70 -16.03
CA ALA A 45 11.25 -1.29 -17.03
C ALA A 45 10.52 -1.58 -18.35
N ILE A 46 9.23 -1.94 -18.31
CA ILE A 46 8.41 -2.19 -19.49
C ILE A 46 7.96 -0.87 -20.15
N ALA A 47 7.60 0.15 -19.35
CA ALA A 47 7.14 1.45 -19.86
C ALA A 47 8.24 2.31 -20.49
N GLY A 48 9.52 1.94 -20.30
CA GLY A 48 10.69 2.60 -20.89
C GLY A 48 11.08 2.12 -22.29
N PHE A 49 10.37 1.15 -22.88
CA PHE A 49 10.52 0.69 -24.26
C PHE A 49 9.42 1.26 -25.16
#